data_AF-A0A327KNQ5-F1
#
_entry.id   AF-A0A327KNQ5-F1
#
_cell.length_a   1.000
_cell.length_b   1.000
_cell.length_c   1.000
_cell.angle_alpha   90.00
_cell.angle_beta   90.00
_cell.angle_gamma   90.00
#
_symmetry.space_group_name_H-M   'P 1'
#
loop_
_entity.id
_entity.type
_entity.pdbx_description
1 polymer ?
#
loop_
_entity_poly.entity_id
_entity_poly.type
_entity_poly.pdbx_seq_one_letter_code
_entity_poly.pdbx_strand_id
1 'polypeptide(L)'
;MTHQQVATVSPSGRSIELVERAVGDVAAITARLTRAIEYAGYGIDPDRELIPALTAARQLQTDGVPDRIGAWLNKARVPATDDEIAKHLALLVAAFPHAGRDHDLALYGRLLAEDVRATQPTVGALSAAVRTLRTTREWLPAIAAVLAEVAVQESKLRVATHSLARLDKVVEQASAALPELEKRAGARRRRAIAPFEKPASNEAAQ
;
A
#
# COMPACT_ATOMS: atom_id res chain seq x y z
N MET A 1 26.89 24.94 -24.89
CA MET A 1 26.65 23.77 -24.03
C MET A 1 25.77 24.23 -22.88
N THR A 2 24.47 23.97 -22.97
CA THR A 2 23.46 24.53 -22.08
C THR A 2 23.14 23.49 -21.00
N HIS A 3 23.66 23.69 -19.79
CA HIS A 3 23.31 22.86 -18.64
C HIS A 3 21.88 23.18 -18.20
N GLN A 4 20.95 22.29 -18.55
CA GLN A 4 19.58 22.35 -18.07
C GLN A 4 19.57 21.88 -16.61
N GLN A 5 19.55 22.82 -15.66
CA GLN A 5 19.31 22.55 -14.25
C GLN A 5 17.89 21.97 -14.10
N VAL A 6 17.80 20.66 -13.87
CA VAL A 6 16.57 20.01 -13.42
C VAL A 6 16.35 20.45 -11.97
N ALA A 7 15.46 21.42 -11.78
CA ALA A 7 15.01 21.81 -10.45
C ALA A 7 14.41 20.57 -9.76
N THR A 8 15.10 20.06 -8.74
CA THR A 8 14.57 19.05 -7.83
C THR A 8 13.50 19.73 -6.98
N VAL A 9 12.27 19.76 -7.49
CA VAL A 9 11.10 20.15 -6.70
C VAL A 9 10.96 19.11 -5.60
N SER A 10 11.40 19.45 -4.39
CA SER A 10 11.08 18.68 -3.20
C SER A 10 9.55 18.67 -3.07
N PRO A 11 8.90 17.50 -3.16
CA PRO A 11 7.46 17.42 -3.02
C PRO A 11 7.05 17.95 -1.65
N SER A 12 6.09 18.87 -1.61
CA SER A 12 5.53 19.40 -0.36
C SER A 12 5.03 18.26 0.55
N GLY A 13 4.98 18.46 1.86
CA GLY A 13 4.50 17.42 2.80
C GLY A 13 3.11 16.85 2.45
N ARG A 14 2.20 17.68 1.90
CA ARG A 14 0.88 17.23 1.39
C ARG A 14 0.99 16.32 0.17
N SER A 15 1.97 16.54 -0.71
CA SER A 15 2.20 15.70 -1.88
C SER A 15 2.68 14.30 -1.49
N ILE A 16 3.42 14.17 -0.39
CA ILE A 16 3.91 12.87 0.11
C ILE A 16 2.76 12.06 0.70
N GLU A 17 1.90 12.65 1.53
CA GLU A 17 0.74 11.97 2.12
C GLU A 17 -0.24 11.44 1.07
N LEU A 18 -0.48 12.23 0.02
CA LEU A 18 -1.34 11.81 -1.09
C LEU A 18 -0.74 10.61 -1.82
N VAL A 19 0.58 10.56 -2.00
CA VAL A 19 1.25 9.43 -2.64
C VAL A 19 1.28 8.21 -1.73
N GLU A 20 1.55 8.36 -0.44
CA GLU A 20 1.51 7.26 0.54
C GLU A 20 0.11 6.62 0.61
N ARG A 21 -0.95 7.44 0.59
CA ARG A 21 -2.32 6.96 0.52
C ARG A 21 -2.60 6.22 -0.79
N ALA A 22 -2.21 6.82 -1.92
CA ALA A 22 -2.43 6.21 -3.23
C ALA A 22 -1.65 4.89 -3.40
N VAL A 23 -0.47 4.76 -2.79
CA VAL A 23 0.29 3.50 -2.70
C VAL A 23 -0.50 2.43 -1.96
N GLY A 24 -1.09 2.78 -0.82
CA GLY A 24 -1.96 1.88 -0.05
C GLY A 24 -3.19 1.45 -0.85
N ASP A 25 -3.83 2.39 -1.54
CA ASP A 25 -5.00 2.14 -2.38
C ASP A 25 -4.68 1.18 -3.53
N VAL A 26 -3.54 1.37 -4.23
CA VAL A 26 -3.10 0.46 -5.32
C VAL A 26 -2.85 -0.95 -4.78
N ALA A 27 -2.18 -1.10 -3.64
CA ALA A 27 -1.92 -2.41 -3.05
C ALA A 27 -3.23 -3.12 -2.66
N ALA A 28 -4.16 -2.39 -2.02
CA ALA A 28 -5.45 -2.92 -1.61
C ALA A 28 -6.33 -3.32 -2.80
N ILE A 29 -6.39 -2.49 -3.84
CA ILE A 29 -7.15 -2.77 -5.07
C ILE A 29 -6.57 -3.98 -5.79
N THR A 30 -5.25 -4.06 -5.95
CA THR A 30 -4.59 -5.20 -6.60
C THR A 30 -4.85 -6.50 -5.84
N ALA A 31 -4.77 -6.48 -4.51
CA ALA A 31 -5.09 -7.64 -3.67
C ALA A 31 -6.56 -8.05 -3.77
N ARG A 32 -7.48 -7.08 -3.77
CA ARG A 32 -8.92 -7.33 -3.91
C ARG A 32 -9.27 -7.93 -5.27
N LEU A 33 -8.70 -7.41 -6.35
CA LEU A 33 -8.90 -7.96 -7.69
C LEU A 33 -8.31 -9.38 -7.80
N THR A 34 -7.09 -9.59 -7.29
CA THR A 34 -6.46 -10.92 -7.28
C THR A 34 -7.32 -11.93 -6.54
N ARG A 35 -7.79 -11.58 -5.34
CA ARG A 35 -8.71 -12.40 -4.55
C ARG A 35 -10.02 -12.66 -5.33
N ALA A 36 -10.62 -11.63 -5.93
CA ALA A 36 -11.87 -11.79 -6.67
C ALA A 36 -11.72 -12.75 -7.86
N ILE A 37 -10.56 -12.74 -8.54
CA ILE A 37 -10.24 -13.68 -9.62
C ILE A 37 -10.03 -15.10 -9.06
N GLU A 38 -9.21 -15.27 -8.03
CA GLU A 38 -8.87 -16.58 -7.45
C GLU A 38 -10.11 -17.28 -6.87
N TYR A 39 -10.98 -16.51 -6.22
CA TYR A 39 -12.16 -17.03 -5.54
C TYR A 39 -13.44 -16.94 -6.41
N ALA A 40 -13.29 -16.69 -7.71
CA ALA A 40 -14.38 -16.65 -8.68
C ALA A 40 -15.27 -17.92 -8.70
N GLY A 41 -14.79 -19.05 -8.18
CA GLY A 41 -15.55 -20.29 -8.01
C GLY A 41 -16.36 -20.39 -6.70
N TYR A 42 -16.01 -19.62 -5.68
CA TYR A 42 -16.46 -19.86 -4.29
C TYR A 42 -17.66 -19.00 -3.88
N GLY A 43 -18.34 -18.35 -4.82
CA GLY A 43 -19.56 -17.57 -4.53
C GLY A 43 -19.32 -16.12 -4.18
N ILE A 44 -18.25 -15.53 -4.71
CA ILE A 44 -18.10 -14.08 -4.74
C ILE A 44 -19.25 -13.48 -5.54
N ASP A 45 -19.88 -12.45 -4.96
CA ASP A 45 -20.83 -11.60 -5.68
C ASP A 45 -20.04 -10.56 -6.50
N PRO A 46 -20.01 -10.69 -7.84
CA PRO A 46 -19.25 -9.77 -8.67
C PRO A 46 -19.72 -8.32 -8.51
N ASP A 47 -21.00 -8.10 -8.23
CA ASP A 47 -21.60 -6.77 -8.08
C ASP A 47 -21.09 -6.05 -6.83
N ARG A 48 -20.77 -6.80 -5.77
CA ARG A 48 -20.31 -6.26 -4.48
C ARG A 48 -18.80 -6.14 -4.38
N GLU A 49 -18.06 -7.04 -5.02
CA GLU A 49 -16.61 -7.15 -4.82
C GLU A 49 -15.77 -6.81 -6.05
N LEU A 50 -16.08 -7.41 -7.20
CA LEU A 50 -15.25 -7.32 -8.40
C LEU A 50 -15.48 -6.01 -9.15
N ILE A 51 -16.74 -5.65 -9.39
CA ILE A 51 -17.10 -4.44 -10.15
C ILE A 51 -16.58 -3.17 -9.46
N PRO A 52 -16.79 -2.94 -8.15
CA PRO A 52 -16.25 -1.75 -7.49
C PRO A 52 -14.72 -1.67 -7.53
N ALA A 53 -14.04 -2.82 -7.39
CA ALA A 53 -12.57 -2.89 -7.44
C ALA A 53 -12.04 -2.60 -8.85
N LEU A 54 -12.69 -3.13 -9.89
CA LEU A 54 -12.37 -2.88 -11.30
C LEU A 54 -12.58 -1.41 -11.65
N THR A 55 -13.71 -0.83 -11.25
CA THR A 55 -14.02 0.58 -11.47
C THR A 55 -12.98 1.48 -10.81
N ALA A 56 -12.62 1.21 -9.55
CA ALA A 56 -11.59 1.96 -8.84
C ALA A 56 -10.22 1.84 -9.54
N ALA A 57 -9.82 0.64 -9.97
CA ALA A 57 -8.56 0.42 -10.66
C ALA A 57 -8.46 1.19 -11.99
N ARG A 58 -9.53 1.17 -12.79
CA ARG A 58 -9.59 1.91 -14.07
C ARG A 58 -9.60 3.42 -13.85
N GLN A 59 -10.26 3.90 -12.80
CA GLN A 59 -10.22 5.31 -12.43
C GLN A 59 -8.79 5.75 -12.12
N LEU A 60 -8.05 4.97 -11.32
CA LEU A 60 -6.64 5.25 -11.01
C LEU A 60 -5.77 5.30 -12.28
N GLN A 61 -5.94 4.34 -13.20
CA GLN A 61 -5.23 4.33 -14.48
C GLN A 61 -5.54 5.57 -15.32
N THR A 62 -6.81 5.96 -15.40
CA THR A 62 -7.26 7.15 -16.15
C THR A 62 -6.68 8.44 -15.55
N ASP A 63 -6.59 8.52 -14.23
CA ASP A 63 -6.05 9.68 -13.52
C ASP A 63 -4.51 9.77 -13.58
N GLY A 64 -3.82 8.85 -14.27
CA GLY A 64 -2.36 8.80 -14.32
C GLY A 64 -1.72 8.64 -12.94
N VAL A 65 -2.43 8.01 -12.00
CA VAL A 65 -1.94 7.76 -10.64
C VAL A 65 -0.81 6.72 -10.63
N PRO A 66 -0.89 5.60 -11.39
CA PRO A 66 0.19 4.62 -11.46
C PRO A 66 1.55 5.21 -11.83
N ASP A 67 1.61 6.11 -12.81
CA ASP A 67 2.87 6.73 -13.26
C ASP A 67 3.48 7.62 -12.18
N ARG A 68 2.64 8.41 -11.49
CA ARG A 68 3.07 9.28 -10.39
C ARG A 68 3.58 8.46 -9.21
N ILE A 69 2.88 7.38 -8.86
CA ILE A 69 3.33 6.44 -7.83
C ILE A 69 4.63 5.76 -8.27
N GLY A 70 4.75 5.33 -9.52
CA GLY A 70 5.94 4.68 -10.07
C GLY A 70 7.17 5.58 -9.99
N ALA A 71 7.03 6.85 -10.39
CA ALA A 71 8.09 7.84 -10.28
C ALA A 71 8.52 8.08 -8.83
N TRP A 72 7.56 8.13 -7.90
CA TRP A 72 7.85 8.26 -6.47
C TRP A 72 8.53 7.01 -5.90
N LEU A 73 8.02 5.81 -6.19
CA LEU A 73 8.61 4.54 -5.73
C LEU A 73 10.04 4.37 -6.23
N ASN A 74 10.33 4.77 -7.47
CA ASN A 74 11.69 4.72 -8.01
C ASN A 74 12.66 5.59 -7.22
N LYS A 75 12.23 6.77 -6.75
CA LYS A 75 13.03 7.63 -5.87
C LYS A 75 13.12 7.05 -4.46
N ALA A 76 12.00 6.59 -3.92
CA ALA A 76 11.90 6.07 -2.55
C ALA A 76 12.74 4.80 -2.32
N ARG A 77 13.00 4.02 -3.38
CA ARG A 77 13.77 2.77 -3.32
C ARG A 77 15.28 2.93 -3.47
N VAL A 78 15.77 4.14 -3.67
CA VAL A 78 17.21 4.39 -3.68
C VAL A 78 17.76 4.12 -2.27
N PRO A 79 18.88 3.38 -2.12
CA PRO A 79 19.55 3.23 -0.83
C PRO A 79 19.84 4.59 -0.20
N ALA A 80 19.53 4.74 1.08
CA ALA A 80 19.78 5.97 1.81
C ALA A 80 21.30 6.19 1.96
N THR A 81 21.73 7.41 1.70
CA THR A 81 23.11 7.85 1.95
C THR A 81 23.36 8.06 3.44
N ASP A 82 24.63 8.08 3.85
CA ASP A 82 25.02 8.33 5.25
C ASP A 82 24.49 9.68 5.78
N ASP A 83 24.47 10.70 4.92
CA ASP A 83 23.95 12.02 5.25
C ASP A 83 22.42 11.99 5.43
N GLU A 84 21.70 11.27 4.57
CA GLU A 84 20.25 11.06 4.74
C GLU A 84 19.93 10.26 6.00
N ILE A 85 20.72 9.22 6.30
CA ILE A 85 20.60 8.45 7.54
C ILE A 85 20.77 9.38 8.75
N ALA A 86 21.87 10.12 8.80
CA ALA A 86 22.14 11.04 9.89
C ALA A 86 21.02 12.08 10.07
N LYS A 87 20.54 12.69 8.97
CA LYS A 87 19.45 13.68 9.00
C LYS A 87 18.16 13.12 9.56
N HIS A 88 17.71 11.95 9.09
CA HIS A 88 16.48 11.35 9.56
C HIS A 88 16.57 10.89 11.02
N LEU A 89 17.69 10.32 11.44
CA LEU A 89 17.90 9.93 12.84
C LEU A 89 18.00 11.15 13.77
N ALA A 90 18.62 12.25 13.33
CA ALA A 90 18.62 13.49 14.09
C ALA A 90 17.20 14.04 14.28
N LEU A 91 16.36 14.01 13.23
CA LEU A 91 14.95 14.38 13.33
C LEU A 91 14.16 13.47 14.28
N LEU A 92 14.48 12.18 14.31
CA LEU A 92 13.88 11.24 15.25
C LEU A 92 14.22 11.62 16.69
N VAL A 93 15.50 11.77 17.01
CA VAL A 93 15.97 12.09 18.37
C VAL A 93 15.44 13.45 18.83
N ALA A 94 15.46 14.46 17.96
CA ALA A 94 14.96 15.79 18.26
C ALA A 94 13.45 15.83 18.57
N ALA A 95 12.69 14.83 18.15
CA ALA A 95 11.25 14.74 18.46
C ALA A 95 10.96 14.32 19.91
N PHE A 96 11.97 13.85 20.66
CA PHE A 96 11.81 13.36 22.04
C PHE A 96 12.62 14.22 23.04
N PRO A 97 12.08 15.37 23.47
CA PRO A 97 12.82 16.34 24.30
C PRO A 97 13.20 15.78 25.69
N HIS A 98 12.53 14.72 26.16
CA HIS A 98 12.81 14.09 27.44
C HIS A 98 14.07 13.20 27.44
N ALA A 99 14.60 12.84 26.26
CA ALA A 99 15.65 11.83 26.15
C ALA A 99 17.03 12.26 26.67
N GLY A 100 17.28 13.56 26.82
CA GLY A 100 18.59 14.10 27.23
C GLY A 100 18.85 14.16 28.73
N ARG A 101 17.91 13.75 29.59
CA ARG A 101 18.08 13.87 31.05
C ARG A 101 18.84 12.72 31.69
N ASP A 102 18.65 11.50 31.20
CA ASP A 102 19.16 10.27 31.85
C ASP A 102 19.98 9.35 30.92
N HIS A 103 20.20 9.76 29.67
CA HIS A 103 20.86 8.92 28.66
C HIS A 103 22.00 9.65 27.94
N ASP A 104 23.09 8.91 27.69
CA ASP A 104 24.15 9.35 26.79
C ASP A 104 23.62 9.31 25.34
N LEU A 105 23.00 10.42 24.92
CA LEU A 105 22.45 10.59 23.58
C LEU A 105 23.53 10.49 22.49
N ALA A 106 24.78 10.82 22.80
CA ALA A 106 25.87 10.73 21.83
C ALA A 106 26.23 9.26 21.56
N LEU A 107 26.29 8.43 22.60
CA LEU A 107 26.48 6.99 22.46
C LEU A 107 25.27 6.33 21.77
N TYR A 108 24.05 6.66 22.20
CA TYR A 108 22.82 6.15 21.56
C TYR A 108 22.78 6.49 20.07
N GLY A 109 23.04 7.76 19.71
CA GLY A 109 22.98 8.22 18.32
C GLY A 109 24.03 7.52 17.44
N ARG A 110 25.23 7.27 17.98
CA ARG A 110 26.29 6.54 17.26
C ARG A 110 25.89 5.09 16.98
N LEU A 111 25.45 4.37 18.01
CA LEU A 111 25.03 2.96 17.88
C LEU A 111 23.81 2.83 16.95
N LEU A 112 22.84 3.73 17.08
CA LEU A 112 21.67 3.76 16.20
C LEU A 112 22.08 3.98 14.74
N ALA A 113 22.97 4.94 14.47
CA ALA A 113 23.41 5.22 13.11
C ALA A 113 24.20 4.06 12.51
N GLU A 114 25.05 3.40 13.30
CA GLU A 114 25.80 2.20 12.89
C GLU A 114 24.86 1.06 12.51
N ASP A 115 23.91 0.72 13.40
CA ASP A 115 22.97 -0.38 13.17
C ASP A 115 22.01 -0.09 12.01
N VAL A 116 21.50 1.14 11.90
CA VAL A 116 20.64 1.53 10.78
C VAL A 116 21.41 1.48 9.47
N ARG A 117 22.66 1.97 9.42
CA ARG A 117 23.51 1.87 8.23
C ARG A 117 23.74 0.40 7.84
N ALA A 118 23.96 -0.48 8.81
CA ALA A 118 24.16 -1.90 8.57
C ALA A 118 22.95 -2.56 7.87
N THR A 119 21.74 -2.04 8.07
CA THR A 119 20.53 -2.54 7.35
C THR A 119 20.40 -2.04 5.91
N GLN A 120 21.22 -1.08 5.48
CA GLN A 120 21.16 -0.44 4.16
C GLN A 120 19.72 -0.07 3.72
N PRO A 121 19.01 0.74 4.51
CA PRO A 121 17.62 1.05 4.23
C PRO A 121 17.52 1.92 2.98
N THR A 122 16.39 1.83 2.30
CA THR A 122 16.00 2.78 1.28
C THR A 122 15.59 4.10 1.92
N VAL A 123 15.79 5.22 1.20
CA VAL A 123 15.45 6.56 1.70
C VAL A 123 13.97 6.67 2.05
N GLY A 124 13.10 6.03 1.27
CA GLY A 124 11.66 5.97 1.52
C GLY A 124 11.32 5.23 2.80
N ALA A 125 11.90 4.04 3.01
CA ALA A 125 11.63 3.24 4.20
C ALA A 125 12.11 3.94 5.48
N LEU A 126 13.31 4.52 5.44
CA LEU A 126 13.86 5.27 6.56
C LEU A 126 13.00 6.49 6.92
N SER A 127 12.64 7.30 5.92
CA SER A 127 11.78 8.48 6.11
C SER A 127 10.43 8.11 6.71
N ALA A 128 9.79 7.07 6.15
CA ALA A 128 8.50 6.57 6.65
C ALA A 128 8.62 6.03 8.08
N ALA A 129 9.68 5.27 8.39
CA ALA A 129 9.88 4.69 9.71
C ALA A 129 10.08 5.76 10.78
N VAL A 130 10.94 6.75 10.50
CA VAL A 130 11.15 7.90 11.39
C VAL A 130 9.87 8.67 11.59
N ARG A 131 9.10 8.92 10.52
CA ARG A 131 7.80 9.58 10.62
C ARG A 131 6.85 8.80 11.53
N THR A 132 6.69 7.49 11.29
CA THR A 132 5.80 6.64 12.08
C THR A 132 6.18 6.65 13.56
N LEU A 133 7.46 6.47 13.89
CA LEU A 133 7.93 6.45 15.28
C LEU A 133 7.67 7.78 15.99
N ARG A 134 7.95 8.91 15.32
CA ARG A 134 7.70 10.25 15.86
C ARG A 134 6.23 10.52 16.16
N THR A 135 5.32 9.90 15.41
CA THR A 135 3.86 10.11 15.59
C THR A 135 3.19 9.10 16.48
N THR A 136 3.83 7.96 16.76
CA THR A 136 3.19 6.82 17.48
C THR A 136 3.83 6.50 18.81
N ARG A 137 5.07 6.94 19.05
CA ARG A 137 5.79 6.71 20.30
C ARG A 137 5.77 7.95 21.16
N GLU A 138 5.56 7.75 22.46
CA GLU A 138 5.65 8.81 23.47
C GLU A 138 7.10 9.03 23.93
N TRP A 139 7.90 7.96 23.94
CA TRP A 139 9.28 7.92 24.42
C TRP A 139 10.26 7.61 23.29
N LEU A 140 11.52 8.01 23.47
CA LEU A 140 12.59 7.72 22.51
C LEU A 140 12.66 6.18 22.27
N PRO A 141 12.53 5.72 21.02
CA PRO A 141 12.48 4.29 20.75
C PRO A 141 13.84 3.62 20.98
N ALA A 142 13.83 2.40 21.49
CA ALA A 142 15.01 1.54 21.48
C ALA A 142 15.50 1.29 20.05
N ILE A 143 16.80 1.07 19.85
CA ILE A 143 17.39 0.82 18.52
C ILE A 143 16.67 -0.32 17.80
N ALA A 144 16.40 -1.43 18.49
CA ALA A 144 15.66 -2.56 17.93
C ALA A 144 14.26 -2.18 17.41
N ALA A 145 13.58 -1.23 18.07
CA ALA A 145 12.28 -0.74 17.60
C ALA A 145 12.41 0.12 16.33
N VAL A 146 13.51 0.89 16.20
CA VAL A 146 13.81 1.62 14.96
C VAL A 146 14.09 0.65 13.82
N LEU A 147 14.94 -0.35 14.02
CA LEU A 147 15.26 -1.36 13.01
C LEU A 147 14.02 -2.16 12.59
N ALA A 148 13.18 -2.54 13.54
CA ALA A 148 11.93 -3.25 13.25
C ALA A 148 10.99 -2.39 12.39
N GLU A 149 10.84 -1.10 12.71
CA GLU A 149 9.99 -0.23 11.91
C GLU A 149 10.56 0.00 10.50
N VAL A 150 11.88 0.19 10.37
CA VAL A 150 12.54 0.28 9.05
C VAL A 150 12.24 -0.97 8.21
N ALA A 151 12.35 -2.17 8.79
CA ALA A 151 12.04 -3.42 8.09
C ALA A 151 10.56 -3.53 7.68
N VAL A 152 9.63 -3.04 8.50
CA VAL A 152 8.20 -2.97 8.17
C VAL A 152 7.97 -2.06 6.96
N GLN A 153 8.60 -0.89 6.93
CA GLN A 153 8.43 0.08 5.84
C GLN A 153 9.10 -0.39 4.54
N GLU A 154 10.25 -1.06 4.63
CA GLU A 154 10.87 -1.78 3.50
C GLU A 154 9.92 -2.81 2.88
N SER A 155 9.26 -3.60 3.73
CA SER A 155 8.29 -4.59 3.28
C SER A 155 7.10 -3.93 2.58
N LYS A 156 6.57 -2.84 3.13
CA LYS A 156 5.47 -2.07 2.51
C LYS A 156 5.87 -1.51 1.13
N LEU A 157 7.06 -0.92 1.00
CA LEU A 157 7.56 -0.41 -0.29
C LEU A 157 7.72 -1.53 -1.32
N ARG A 158 8.18 -2.71 -0.89
CA ARG A 158 8.31 -3.89 -1.75
C ARG A 158 6.94 -4.38 -2.24
N VAL A 159 5.97 -4.48 -1.35
CA VAL A 159 4.58 -4.84 -1.68
C VAL A 159 3.99 -3.83 -2.66
N ALA A 160 4.12 -2.53 -2.37
CA ALA A 160 3.64 -1.47 -3.24
C ALA A 160 4.22 -1.56 -4.66
N THR A 161 5.53 -1.78 -4.76
CA THR A 161 6.22 -1.93 -6.05
C THR A 161 5.72 -3.15 -6.81
N HIS A 162 5.56 -4.29 -6.12
CA HIS A 162 5.05 -5.51 -6.72
C HIS A 162 3.59 -5.35 -7.18
N SER A 163 2.75 -4.71 -6.37
CA SER A 163 1.35 -4.42 -6.70
C SER A 163 1.24 -3.51 -7.92
N LEU A 164 2.02 -2.42 -7.96
CA LEU A 164 2.02 -1.49 -9.10
C LEU A 164 2.44 -2.21 -10.39
N ALA A 165 3.51 -3.01 -10.36
CA ALA A 165 3.99 -3.76 -11.52
C ALA A 165 2.98 -4.81 -12.03
N ARG A 166 2.02 -5.21 -11.20
CA ARG A 166 0.98 -6.19 -11.56
C ARG A 166 -0.37 -5.58 -11.89
N LEU A 167 -0.57 -4.29 -11.61
CA LEU A 167 -1.88 -3.65 -11.66
C LEU A 167 -2.56 -3.86 -13.02
N ASP A 168 -1.87 -3.52 -14.12
CA ASP A 168 -2.43 -3.62 -15.48
C ASP A 168 -2.85 -5.05 -15.81
N LYS A 169 -1.96 -6.02 -15.56
CA LYS A 169 -2.24 -7.43 -15.80
C LYS A 169 -3.43 -7.93 -14.97
N VAL A 170 -3.52 -7.52 -13.70
CA VAL A 170 -4.62 -7.93 -12.82
C VAL A 170 -5.94 -7.28 -13.26
N VAL A 171 -5.92 -6.04 -13.73
CA VAL A 171 -7.10 -5.36 -14.29
C VAL A 171 -7.59 -6.05 -15.57
N GLU A 172 -6.67 -6.44 -16.46
CA GLU A 172 -7.00 -7.20 -17.68
C GLU A 172 -7.62 -8.56 -17.34
N GLN A 173 -7.00 -9.32 -16.43
CA GLN A 173 -7.51 -10.63 -15.99
C GLN A 173 -8.89 -10.52 -15.34
N ALA A 174 -9.07 -9.54 -14.46
CA ALA A 174 -10.35 -9.28 -13.81
C ALA A 174 -11.43 -8.88 -14.83
N SER A 175 -11.08 -8.04 -15.82
CA SER A 175 -11.99 -7.63 -16.89
C SER A 175 -12.41 -8.82 -17.76
N ALA A 176 -11.48 -9.72 -18.08
CA ALA A 176 -11.77 -10.93 -18.85
C ALA A 176 -12.62 -11.95 -18.08
N ALA A 177 -12.47 -12.04 -16.76
CA ALA A 177 -13.22 -12.96 -15.91
C ALA A 177 -14.67 -12.49 -15.62
N LEU A 178 -14.93 -11.18 -15.73
CA LEU A 178 -16.20 -10.57 -15.32
C LEU A 178 -17.44 -11.20 -16.02
N PRO A 179 -17.49 -11.40 -17.35
CA PRO A 179 -18.70 -11.91 -18.01
C PRO A 179 -19.10 -13.32 -17.54
N GLU A 180 -18.10 -14.19 -17.32
CA GLU A 180 -18.35 -15.55 -16.84
C GLU A 180 -18.81 -15.55 -15.37
N LEU A 181 -18.29 -14.62 -14.57
CA LEU A 181 -18.71 -14.42 -13.18
C LEU A 181 -20.15 -13.92 -13.07
N GLU A 182 -20.53 -12.93 -13.88
CA GLU A 182 -21.90 -12.41 -13.95
C GLU A 182 -22.89 -13.51 -14.36
N LYS A 183 -22.54 -14.33 -15.37
CA LYS A 183 -23.34 -15.47 -15.81
C LYS A 183 -23.57 -16.47 -14.67
N ARG A 184 -22.52 -16.81 -13.92
CA ARG A 184 -22.60 -17.73 -12.77
C ARG A 184 -23.43 -17.15 -11.63
N ALA A 185 -23.22 -15.88 -11.29
CA ALA A 185 -23.99 -15.19 -10.25
C ALA A 185 -25.48 -15.12 -10.62
N GLY A 186 -25.80 -14.81 -11.89
CA GLY A 186 -27.16 -14.84 -12.42
C GLY A 186 -27.81 -16.23 -12.32
N ALA A 187 -27.10 -17.29 -12.68
CA ALA A 187 -27.60 -18.66 -12.53
C ALA A 187 -27.87 -19.04 -11.07
N ARG A 188 -27.01 -18.64 -10.13
CA ARG A 188 -27.23 -18.83 -8.69
C ARG A 188 -28.45 -18.07 -8.19
N ARG A 189 -28.62 -16.79 -8.59
CA ARG A 189 -29.79 -15.97 -8.26
C ARG A 189 -31.09 -16.63 -8.73
N ARG A 190 -31.13 -17.12 -9.98
CA ARG A 190 -32.31 -17.84 -10.51
C ARG A 190 -32.62 -19.12 -9.73
N ARG A 191 -31.61 -19.92 -9.38
CA ARG A 191 -31.78 -21.14 -8.56
C ARG A 191 -32.27 -20.84 -7.14
N ALA A 192 -31.87 -19.71 -6.56
CA ALA A 192 -32.31 -19.32 -5.21
C ALA A 192 -33.77 -18.83 -5.17
N ILE A 193 -34.30 -18.31 -6.27
CA ILE A 193 -35.69 -17.81 -6.38
C ILE A 193 -36.67 -18.93 -6.74
N ALA A 194 -36.24 -19.93 -7.53
CA ALA A 194 -37.06 -21.06 -7.97
C ALA A 194 -37.74 -21.94 -6.90
N PRO A 195 -37.27 -22.10 -5.63
CA PRO A 195 -37.92 -22.98 -4.66
C PRO A 195 -39.23 -22.43 -4.08
N PHE A 196 -39.56 -21.16 -4.34
CA PHE A 196 -40.77 -20.51 -3.80
C PHE A 196 -41.97 -20.54 -4.73
N GLU A 197 -41.82 -21.03 -5.96
CA GLU A 197 -42.96 -21.42 -6.80
C GLU A 197 -43.49 -22.77 -6.29
N LYS A 198 -44.27 -22.74 -5.20
CA LYS A 198 -45.10 -23.89 -4.82
C LYS A 198 -45.89 -24.31 -6.07
N PRO A 199 -45.93 -25.60 -6.44
CA PRO A 199 -46.86 -26.05 -7.44
C PRO A 199 -48.25 -25.63 -6.94
N ALA A 200 -48.96 -24.83 -7.74
CA ALA A 200 -50.33 -24.45 -7.46
C ALA A 200 -51.07 -25.73 -7.07
N SER A 201 -51.46 -25.80 -5.79
CA SER A 201 -52.17 -26.91 -5.21
C SER A 201 -53.41 -27.14 -6.07
N ASN A 202 -53.41 -28.25 -6.78
CA ASN A 202 -54.49 -28.72 -7.62
C ASN A 202 -55.61 -29.25 -6.69
N GLU A 203 -56.23 -28.36 -5.91
CA GLU A 203 -57.44 -28.62 -5.13
C GLU A 203 -58.66 -28.20 -5.95
N ALA A 204 -58.98 -28.98 -6.98
CA ALA A 204 -60.26 -28.89 -7.67
C ALA A 204 -60.60 -30.23 -8.34
N ALA A 205 -60.74 -31.29 -7.55
CA ALA A 205 -61.38 -32.53 -8.00
C ALA A 205 -61.83 -33.41 -6.82
N GLN A 206 -62.88 -32.99 -6.10
CA GLN A 206 -63.84 -33.88 -5.44
C GLN A 206 -65.24 -33.27 -5.54
#